data_AF-A0A3E0RIW0-F1
#
_entry.id   AF-A0A3E0RIW0-F1
#
_cell.length_a   1.000
_cell.length_b   1.000
_cell.length_c   1.000
_cell.angle_alpha   90.00
_cell.angle_beta   90.00
_cell.angle_gamma   90.00
#
_symmetry.space_group_name_H-M   'P 1'
#
loop_
_entity.id
_entity.type
_entity.pdbx_description
1 polymer ?
#
loop_
_entity_poly.entity_id
_entity_poly.type
_entity_poly.pdbx_seq_one_letter_code
_entity_poly.pdbx_strand_id
1 'polypeptide(L)'
;MLPNGAVFYRLPISAFFQKEFERHQVPDMRVDQLQLWNCFSYWPSVHVFDWLAGINGKFIGKDKKFYHGEYLFTLDWAHPETNILNTEHSEIPQEHKCAHIIALKNGNYAAQPNNRIIWHVNSYTTENDWPDYKVQTTYWDVEGDDWVTEDSDKMFYDIENKK
;
A
#
# COMPACT_ATOMS: atom_id res chain seq x y z
N MET A 1 16.99 16.16 0.85
CA MET A 1 17.95 17.24 1.17
C MET A 1 18.10 18.10 -0.08
N LEU A 2 17.95 19.41 0.04
CA LEU A 2 18.11 20.36 -1.07
C LEU A 2 19.61 20.48 -1.45
N PRO A 3 19.96 20.98 -2.65
CA PRO A 3 21.36 21.12 -3.06
C PRO A 3 22.23 21.96 -2.11
N ASN A 4 21.61 22.79 -1.27
CA ASN A 4 22.27 23.59 -0.24
C ASN A 4 22.37 22.89 1.13
N GLY A 5 22.06 21.60 1.23
CA GLY A 5 22.13 20.83 2.48
C GLY A 5 20.90 20.94 3.40
N ALA A 6 19.91 21.78 3.07
CA ALA A 6 18.71 21.91 3.90
C ALA A 6 17.82 20.66 3.80
N VAL A 7 17.32 20.20 4.95
CA VAL A 7 16.27 19.17 5.01
C VAL A 7 14.93 19.87 4.99
N PHE A 8 14.27 19.83 3.83
CA PHE A 8 12.90 20.27 3.71
C PHE A 8 11.98 19.05 3.83
N TYR A 9 11.13 19.04 4.87
CA TYR A 9 10.29 17.90 5.27
C TYR A 9 8.87 18.38 5.58
N ARG A 10 7.91 17.45 5.70
CA ARG A 10 6.45 17.70 5.85
C ARG A 10 5.79 18.35 4.64
N LEU A 11 6.20 17.93 3.44
CA LEU A 11 5.52 18.31 2.21
C LEU A 11 4.55 17.22 1.76
N PRO A 12 3.41 17.59 1.14
CA PRO A 12 2.52 16.62 0.51
C PRO A 12 3.17 16.02 -0.74
N ILE A 13 2.65 14.87 -1.20
CA ILE A 13 3.12 14.22 -2.42
C ILE A 13 3.10 15.14 -3.65
N SER A 14 2.14 16.08 -3.71
CA SER A 14 2.00 17.05 -4.80
C SER A 14 3.13 18.09 -4.88
N ALA A 15 4.00 18.16 -3.87
CA ALA A 15 5.19 19.03 -3.91
C ALA A 15 6.38 18.37 -4.62
N PHE A 16 6.30 17.05 -4.88
CA PHE A 16 7.36 16.27 -5.49
C PHE A 16 7.02 15.94 -6.94
N PHE A 17 8.02 16.01 -7.80
CA PHE A 17 7.96 15.57 -9.19
C PHE A 17 9.26 14.85 -9.55
N GLN A 18 9.21 14.06 -10.60
CA GLN A 18 10.33 13.25 -11.08
C GLN A 18 11.48 14.13 -11.55
N LYS A 19 12.71 13.74 -11.18
CA LYS A 19 13.93 14.53 -11.41
C LYS A 19 14.23 14.71 -12.91
N GLU A 20 13.77 13.78 -13.74
CA GLU A 20 13.98 13.73 -15.18
C GLU A 20 13.13 14.78 -15.94
N PHE A 21 12.17 15.40 -15.26
CA PHE A 21 11.29 16.41 -15.83
C PHE A 21 11.71 17.81 -15.38
N GLU A 22 11.47 18.80 -16.23
CA GLU A 22 11.53 20.20 -15.81
C GLU A 22 10.21 20.60 -15.14
N ARG A 23 10.27 21.39 -14.06
CA ARG A 23 9.06 21.76 -13.29
C ARG A 23 7.94 22.34 -14.16
N HIS A 24 8.29 23.15 -15.17
CA HIS A 24 7.32 23.79 -16.06
C HIS A 24 6.63 22.80 -17.03
N GLN A 25 7.12 21.56 -17.15
CA GLN A 25 6.54 20.50 -17.98
C GLN A 25 5.56 19.62 -17.19
N VAL A 26 5.66 19.62 -15.86
CA VAL A 26 4.83 18.81 -14.98
C VAL A 26 3.54 19.57 -14.64
N PRO A 27 2.36 19.01 -14.94
CA PRO A 27 1.09 19.67 -14.66
C PRO A 27 0.84 19.72 -13.15
N ASP A 28 0.33 20.85 -12.67
CA ASP A 28 -0.11 20.99 -11.29
C ASP A 28 -1.32 20.11 -11.00
N MET A 29 -1.19 19.26 -9.98
CA MET A 29 -2.24 18.38 -9.50
C MET A 29 -2.46 18.61 -8.00
N ARG A 30 -3.71 18.61 -7.58
CA ARG A 30 -4.05 18.73 -6.16
C ARG A 30 -3.63 17.48 -5.43
N VAL A 31 -3.25 17.64 -4.16
CA VAL A 31 -2.89 16.51 -3.28
C VAL A 31 -3.94 15.41 -3.30
N ASP A 32 -5.22 15.77 -3.32
CA ASP A 32 -6.34 14.83 -3.25
C ASP A 32 -6.61 14.10 -4.59
N GLN A 33 -5.95 14.51 -5.67
CA GLN A 33 -5.92 13.79 -6.95
C GLN A 33 -4.77 12.77 -6.98
N LEU A 34 -3.65 13.09 -6.35
CA LEU A 34 -2.47 12.23 -6.30
C LEU A 34 -2.52 11.22 -5.15
N GLN A 35 -3.22 11.55 -4.07
CA GLN A 35 -3.39 10.73 -2.88
C GLN A 35 -4.85 10.77 -2.41
N LEU A 36 -5.53 9.62 -2.43
CA LEU A 36 -6.96 9.56 -2.09
C LEU A 36 -7.24 9.57 -0.59
N TRP A 37 -6.36 8.94 0.19
CA TRP A 37 -6.54 8.72 1.62
C TRP A 37 -5.38 9.31 2.41
N ASN A 38 -5.66 9.74 3.63
CA ASN A 38 -4.61 10.07 4.58
C ASN A 38 -3.82 8.82 4.98
N CYS A 39 -2.69 9.00 5.65
CA CYS A 39 -2.01 7.89 6.32
C CYS A 39 -2.90 7.34 7.44
N PHE A 40 -2.86 6.02 7.64
CA PHE A 40 -3.73 5.31 8.60
C PHE A 40 -3.05 5.15 9.97
N SER A 41 -1.75 5.43 10.05
CA SER A 41 -0.97 5.41 11.28
C SER A 41 0.35 6.17 11.09
N TYR A 42 1.00 6.53 12.21
CA TYR A 42 2.36 7.10 12.26
C TYR A 42 3.47 6.04 12.20
N TRP A 43 3.12 4.77 12.03
CA TRP A 43 4.04 3.64 11.97
C TRP A 43 4.03 3.03 10.56
N PRO A 44 4.62 3.73 9.57
CA PRO A 44 4.70 3.23 8.22
C PRO A 44 5.82 2.21 8.08
N SER A 45 5.62 1.24 7.20
CA SER A 45 6.66 0.39 6.64
C SER A 45 6.76 0.62 5.14
N VAL A 46 7.98 0.51 4.61
CA VAL A 46 8.25 0.64 3.18
C VAL A 46 8.55 -0.74 2.62
N HIS A 47 7.79 -1.16 1.61
CA HIS A 47 7.94 -2.45 0.96
C HIS A 47 8.10 -2.28 -0.54
N VAL A 48 9.00 -3.05 -1.15
CA VAL A 48 9.03 -3.24 -2.60
C VAL A 48 8.50 -4.64 -2.85
N PHE A 49 7.41 -4.74 -3.61
CA PHE A 49 6.96 -6.02 -4.11
C PHE A 49 7.77 -6.35 -5.35
N ASP A 50 8.71 -7.29 -5.25
CA ASP A 50 9.65 -7.61 -6.33
C ASP A 50 8.96 -7.89 -7.66
N TRP A 51 7.80 -8.54 -7.64
CA TRP A 51 7.01 -8.82 -8.84
C TRP A 51 6.40 -7.57 -9.49
N LEU A 52 6.21 -6.48 -8.74
CA LEU A 52 5.72 -5.19 -9.27
C LEU A 52 6.86 -4.21 -9.57
N ALA A 53 8.09 -4.46 -9.13
CA ALA A 53 9.22 -3.56 -9.37
C ALA A 53 9.40 -3.30 -10.88
N GLY A 54 9.28 -2.02 -11.30
CA GLY A 54 9.38 -1.63 -12.72
C GLY A 54 8.16 -2.00 -13.58
N ILE A 55 7.08 -2.50 -12.99
CA ILE A 55 5.84 -2.79 -13.72
C ILE A 55 5.02 -1.50 -13.91
N ASN A 56 4.55 -1.34 -15.14
CA ASN A 56 3.64 -0.25 -15.49
C ASN A 56 2.21 -0.61 -15.09
N GLY A 57 1.48 0.40 -14.63
CA GLY A 57 0.06 0.31 -14.35
C GLY A 57 -0.67 1.59 -14.71
N LYS A 58 -1.94 1.61 -14.35
CA LYS A 58 -2.77 2.81 -14.40
C LYS A 58 -3.69 2.85 -13.20
N PHE A 59 -3.98 4.04 -12.70
CA PHE A 59 -5.02 4.23 -11.70
C PHE A 59 -6.13 5.12 -12.24
N ILE A 60 -7.35 4.95 -11.71
CA ILE A 60 -8.48 5.82 -12.02
C ILE A 60 -8.58 6.95 -10.99
N GLY A 61 -8.43 8.19 -11.45
CA GLY A 61 -8.53 9.38 -10.62
C GLY A 61 -9.97 9.72 -10.20
N LYS A 62 -10.13 10.67 -9.27
CA LYS A 62 -11.45 11.19 -8.86
C LYS A 62 -12.22 11.83 -10.02
N ASP A 63 -11.49 12.32 -11.02
CA ASP A 63 -12.03 12.87 -12.26
C ASP A 63 -12.41 11.79 -13.29
N LYS A 64 -12.34 10.51 -12.91
CA LYS A 64 -12.63 9.32 -13.73
C LYS A 64 -11.68 9.14 -14.92
N LYS A 65 -10.51 9.78 -14.91
CA LYS A 65 -9.48 9.57 -15.94
C LYS A 65 -8.45 8.55 -15.49
N PHE A 66 -7.87 7.85 -16.46
CA PHE A 66 -6.74 6.96 -16.23
C PHE A 66 -5.44 7.73 -16.26
N TYR A 67 -4.64 7.55 -15.22
CA TYR A 67 -3.28 8.05 -15.11
C TYR A 67 -2.33 6.86 -15.12
N HIS A 68 -1.40 6.87 -16.07
CA HIS A 68 -0.44 5.79 -16.26
C HIS A 68 0.87 6.09 -15.55
N GLY A 69 1.52 5.07 -15.04
CA GLY A 69 2.81 5.20 -14.38
C GLY A 69 3.45 3.87 -14.02
N GLU A 70 4.63 3.95 -13.44
CA GLU A 70 5.45 2.82 -13.01
C GLU A 70 5.40 2.68 -11.49
N TYR A 71 5.28 1.44 -10.99
CA TYR A 71 5.38 1.14 -9.57
C TYR A 71 6.80 1.42 -9.04
N LEU A 72 6.89 2.09 -7.88
CA LEU A 72 8.15 2.31 -7.17
C LEU A 72 8.27 1.46 -5.91
N PHE A 73 7.31 1.62 -4.99
CA PHE A 73 7.25 0.93 -3.71
C PHE A 73 5.85 1.09 -3.09
N THR A 74 5.60 0.39 -1.99
CA THR A 74 4.37 0.45 -1.21
C THR A 74 4.69 1.00 0.18
N LEU A 75 3.88 1.95 0.64
CA LEU A 75 3.80 2.31 2.05
C LEU A 75 2.64 1.53 2.67
N ASP A 76 2.94 0.74 3.69
CA ASP A 76 1.92 0.12 4.52
C ASP A 76 1.92 0.75 5.91
N TRP A 77 0.80 0.69 6.60
CA TRP A 77 0.65 1.28 7.93
C TRP A 77 0.22 0.22 8.92
N ALA A 78 0.96 0.09 10.01
CA ALA A 78 0.62 -0.82 11.10
C ALA A 78 0.33 -0.04 12.37
N HIS A 79 -0.25 -0.72 13.35
CA HIS A 79 -0.29 -0.28 14.73
C HIS A 79 1.04 -0.63 15.42
N PRO A 80 1.58 0.23 16.31
CA PRO A 80 2.91 0.04 16.88
C PRO A 80 3.09 -1.22 17.73
N GLU A 81 2.13 -1.49 18.62
CA GLU A 81 2.18 -2.61 19.55
C GLU A 81 0.84 -2.80 20.26
N THR A 82 0.59 -4.03 20.71
CA THR A 82 -0.68 -4.43 21.34
C THR A 82 -0.99 -3.73 22.66
N ASN A 83 0.01 -3.18 23.35
CA ASN A 83 -0.18 -2.48 24.63
C ASN A 83 -0.69 -1.04 24.47
N ILE A 84 -0.68 -0.50 23.25
CA ILE A 84 -1.20 0.82 22.94
C ILE A 84 -2.63 0.67 22.41
N LEU A 85 -3.53 1.55 22.86
CA LEU A 85 -4.89 1.56 22.31
C LEU A 85 -4.85 1.82 20.80
N ASN A 86 -5.43 0.92 20.02
CA ASN A 86 -5.64 1.17 18.60
C ASN A 86 -6.88 2.05 18.39
N THR A 87 -6.66 3.28 17.93
CA THR A 87 -7.71 4.27 17.68
C THR A 87 -7.96 4.51 16.20
N GLU A 88 -7.23 3.82 15.33
CA GLU A 88 -7.21 4.08 13.88
C GLU A 88 -7.58 2.81 13.09
N HIS A 89 -7.59 2.96 11.77
CA HIS A 89 -8.12 1.96 10.84
C HIS A 89 -7.06 1.02 10.24
N SER A 90 -5.80 1.06 10.72
CA SER A 90 -4.69 0.29 10.15
C SER A 90 -4.78 -1.22 10.36
N GLU A 91 -5.51 -1.67 11.40
CA GLU A 91 -5.63 -3.11 11.72
C GLU A 91 -7.01 -3.68 11.39
N ILE A 92 -7.94 -2.84 10.92
CA ILE A 92 -9.32 -3.26 10.62
C ILE A 92 -9.33 -3.82 9.19
N PRO A 93 -9.53 -5.13 8.95
CA PRO A 93 -9.27 -5.74 7.65
C PRO A 93 -10.01 -5.09 6.48
N GLN A 94 -11.27 -4.71 6.69
CA GLN A 94 -12.07 -4.06 5.65
C GLN A 94 -11.69 -2.60 5.38
N GLU A 95 -11.14 -1.92 6.37
CA GLU A 95 -10.81 -0.50 6.29
C GLU A 95 -9.35 -0.28 5.94
N HIS A 96 -8.47 -1.25 6.23
CA HIS A 96 -7.04 -1.18 5.97
C HIS A 96 -6.74 -0.81 4.52
N LYS A 97 -5.76 0.06 4.34
CA LYS A 97 -5.25 0.48 3.04
C LYS A 97 -3.75 0.55 3.14
N CYS A 98 -3.09 0.24 2.04
CA CYS A 98 -1.72 0.65 1.78
C CYS A 98 -1.72 1.68 0.64
N ALA A 99 -0.61 2.40 0.49
CA ALA A 99 -0.39 3.31 -0.64
C ALA A 99 0.72 2.80 -1.53
N HIS A 100 0.38 2.42 -2.76
CA HIS A 100 1.37 2.19 -3.81
C HIS A 100 1.82 3.52 -4.37
N ILE A 101 3.12 3.75 -4.32
CA ILE A 101 3.76 4.94 -4.88
C ILE A 101 4.08 4.67 -6.34
N ILE A 102 3.58 5.55 -7.20
CA ILE A 102 3.62 5.43 -8.66
C ILE A 102 4.29 6.65 -9.26
N ALA A 103 5.30 6.44 -10.11
CA ALA A 103 5.87 7.48 -10.97
C ALA A 103 4.98 7.64 -12.21
N LEU A 104 4.21 8.73 -12.29
CA LEU A 104 3.29 8.96 -13.40
C LEU A 104 4.02 9.44 -14.66
N LYS A 105 3.49 9.07 -15.83
CA LYS A 105 4.05 9.52 -17.13
C LYS A 105 4.04 11.04 -17.33
N ASN A 106 3.26 11.78 -16.53
CA ASN A 106 3.21 13.23 -16.55
C ASN A 106 4.24 13.90 -15.61
N GLY A 107 5.11 13.13 -14.96
CA GLY A 107 6.16 13.61 -14.06
C GLY A 107 5.75 13.75 -12.60
N ASN A 108 4.46 13.68 -12.25
CA ASN A 108 4.01 13.64 -10.85
C ASN A 108 4.26 12.27 -10.21
N TYR A 109 4.19 12.22 -8.88
CA TYR A 109 4.04 10.98 -8.11
C TYR A 109 2.61 10.85 -7.58
N ALA A 110 2.11 9.61 -7.50
CA ALA A 110 0.81 9.32 -6.89
C ALA A 110 0.93 8.23 -5.82
N ALA A 111 0.09 8.31 -4.79
CA ALA A 111 -0.06 7.36 -3.71
C ALA A 111 -1.49 6.81 -3.74
N GLN A 112 -1.66 5.60 -4.26
CA GLN A 112 -2.98 5.05 -4.59
C GLN A 112 -3.23 3.73 -3.87
N PRO A 113 -4.48 3.46 -3.42
CA PRO A 113 -4.84 2.17 -2.84
C PRO A 113 -5.01 1.10 -3.93
N ASN A 114 -4.89 -0.16 -3.54
CA ASN A 114 -5.08 -1.33 -4.41
C ASN A 114 -6.32 -1.23 -5.31
N ASN A 115 -7.47 -0.87 -4.74
CA ASN A 115 -8.76 -0.87 -5.45
C ASN A 115 -8.95 0.27 -6.47
N ARG A 116 -7.89 1.02 -6.80
CA ARG A 116 -7.89 2.05 -7.84
C ARG A 116 -6.90 1.79 -8.95
N ILE A 117 -6.05 0.77 -8.81
CA ILE A 117 -4.93 0.51 -9.70
C ILE A 117 -5.16 -0.78 -10.48
N ILE A 118 -4.75 -0.76 -11.74
CA ILE A 118 -4.60 -1.96 -12.57
C ILE A 118 -3.16 -1.97 -13.07
N TRP A 119 -2.42 -3.00 -12.67
CA TRP A 119 -1.07 -3.29 -13.15
C TRP A 119 -1.15 -4.04 -14.48
N HIS A 120 -0.13 -3.88 -15.33
CA HIS A 120 -0.08 -4.53 -16.65
C HIS A 120 1.24 -5.25 -16.84
N VAL A 121 1.17 -6.57 -16.94
CA VAL A 121 2.32 -7.45 -17.18
C VAL A 121 2.04 -8.22 -18.47
N ASN A 122 2.79 -7.94 -19.53
CA ASN A 122 2.52 -8.42 -20.89
C ASN A 122 2.27 -9.94 -21.00
N SER A 123 2.92 -10.74 -20.17
CA SER A 123 2.83 -12.21 -20.18
C SER A 123 1.79 -12.80 -19.23
N TYR A 124 1.14 -11.98 -18.39
CA TYR A 124 0.29 -12.46 -17.29
C TYR A 124 -1.10 -11.82 -17.29
N THR A 125 -1.22 -10.53 -17.65
CA THR A 125 -2.50 -9.82 -17.71
C THR A 125 -3.15 -10.02 -19.08
N THR A 126 -3.78 -11.18 -19.29
CA THR A 126 -4.39 -11.58 -20.58
C THR A 126 -5.88 -11.29 -20.68
N GLU A 127 -6.55 -11.12 -19.54
CA GLU A 127 -7.99 -10.88 -19.43
C GLU A 127 -8.31 -9.37 -19.48
N ASN A 128 -9.53 -9.02 -19.91
CA ASN A 128 -9.93 -7.62 -20.18
C ASN A 128 -11.15 -7.15 -19.37
N ASP A 129 -11.68 -8.01 -18.52
CA ASP A 129 -12.77 -7.74 -17.60
C ASP A 129 -12.32 -6.88 -16.41
N TRP A 130 -13.29 -6.17 -15.83
CA TRP A 130 -13.02 -5.33 -14.67
C TRP A 130 -13.05 -6.20 -13.41
N PRO A 131 -11.95 -6.27 -12.65
CA PRO A 131 -11.93 -7.02 -11.42
C PRO A 131 -12.86 -6.34 -10.39
N ASP A 132 -13.86 -7.08 -9.92
CA ASP A 132 -14.71 -6.67 -8.81
C ASP A 132 -14.60 -7.72 -7.71
N TYR A 133 -14.03 -7.32 -6.58
CA TYR A 133 -13.76 -8.19 -5.44
C TYR A 133 -14.46 -7.65 -4.20
N LYS A 134 -15.04 -8.56 -3.42
CA LYS A 134 -15.56 -8.21 -2.10
C LYS A 134 -14.42 -7.82 -1.18
N VAL A 135 -14.67 -6.83 -0.33
CA VAL A 135 -13.76 -6.45 0.74
C VAL A 135 -13.62 -7.62 1.72
N GLN A 136 -12.40 -7.87 2.15
CA GLN A 136 -12.07 -8.92 3.10
C GLN A 136 -12.42 -8.44 4.54
N THR A 137 -13.12 -9.27 5.31
CA THR A 137 -13.61 -8.91 6.67
C THR A 137 -13.20 -9.94 7.74
N THR A 138 -12.45 -10.98 7.37
CA THR A 138 -12.09 -12.09 8.25
C THR A 138 -10.83 -11.73 9.05
N TYR A 139 -10.85 -11.99 10.36
CA TYR A 139 -9.63 -12.03 11.16
C TYR A 139 -9.10 -13.46 11.13
N TRP A 140 -7.80 -13.60 10.84
CA TRP A 140 -7.13 -14.89 10.84
C TRP A 140 -6.31 -15.01 12.12
N ASP A 141 -6.52 -16.11 12.84
CA ASP A 141 -5.77 -16.47 14.04
C ASP A 141 -5.45 -17.96 13.94
N VAL A 142 -4.21 -18.33 14.23
CA VAL A 142 -3.72 -19.71 14.21
C VAL A 142 -3.54 -20.29 15.61
N GLU A 143 -3.59 -19.44 16.65
CA GLU A 143 -3.46 -19.83 18.05
C GLU A 143 -4.83 -19.99 18.73
N GLY A 144 -5.88 -19.39 18.17
CA GLY A 144 -7.25 -19.47 18.67
C GLY A 144 -7.99 -20.78 18.40
N ASP A 145 -7.34 -21.77 17.79
CA ASP A 145 -7.98 -23.02 17.39
C ASP A 145 -8.25 -23.96 18.59
N ASP A 146 -9.19 -24.89 18.39
CA ASP A 146 -9.57 -25.94 19.34
C ASP A 146 -8.55 -27.10 19.36
N TRP A 147 -7.27 -26.80 19.59
CA TRP A 147 -6.26 -27.82 19.86
C TRP A 147 -5.40 -27.44 21.06
N VAL A 148 -4.81 -28.44 21.69
CA VAL A 148 -3.92 -28.28 22.84
C VAL A 148 -2.64 -29.07 22.61
N THR A 149 -1.54 -28.53 23.10
CA THR A 149 -0.26 -29.23 23.15
C THR A 149 -0.23 -30.20 24.32
N GLU A 150 0.43 -31.36 24.16
CA GLU A 150 0.76 -32.26 25.28
C GLU A 150 1.42 -31.50 26.45
N ASP A 151 0.93 -31.69 27.67
CA ASP A 151 1.53 -31.15 28.90
C ASP A 151 2.74 -32.00 29.32
N SER A 152 3.86 -31.84 28.60
CA SER A 152 5.12 -32.56 28.85
C SER A 152 6.35 -31.67 28.64
N ASP A 153 7.49 -32.01 29.26
CA ASP A 153 8.77 -31.30 29.08
C ASP A 153 9.46 -31.59 27.71
N LYS A 154 8.75 -32.17 26.74
CA LYS A 154 9.32 -32.53 25.44
C LYS A 154 9.41 -31.29 24.54
N MET A 155 10.55 -31.12 23.87
CA MET A 155 10.76 -30.05 22.88
C MET A 155 9.85 -30.20 21.64
N PHE A 156 9.50 -31.43 21.28
CA PHE A 156 8.46 -31.72 20.28
C PHE A 156 7.24 -32.28 21.02
N TYR A 157 6.13 -31.55 20.97
CA TYR A 157 4.85 -31.93 21.58
C TYR A 157 3.94 -32.59 20.54
N ASP A 158 3.13 -33.54 20.98
CA ASP A 158 2.01 -34.04 20.19
C ASP A 158 0.83 -33.04 20.25
N ILE A 159 0.04 -32.98 19.18
CA ILE A 159 -1.14 -32.10 19.05
C ILE A 159 -2.40 -32.94 19.20
N GLU A 160 -3.27 -32.55 20.13
CA GLU A 160 -4.59 -33.16 20.30
C GLU A 160 -5.70 -32.14 20.03
N ASN A 161 -6.75 -32.55 19.32
CA ASN A 161 -7.96 -31.73 19.17
C ASN A 161 -8.72 -31.68 20.50
N LYS A 162 -9.18 -30.49 20.89
CA LYS A 162 -10.14 -30.34 21.99
C LYS A 162 -11.45 -31.05 21.62
N LYS A 163 -11.99 -31.81 22.58
CA LYS A 163 -13.35 -32.38 22.51
C LYS A 163 -14.39 -31.38 22.96
#